data_AF-A0A356TCL7-F1
#
_entry.id   AF-A0A356TCL7-F1
#
_cell.length_a   1.000
_cell.length_b   1.000
_cell.length_c   1.000
_cell.angle_alpha   90.00
_cell.angle_beta   90.00
_cell.angle_gamma   90.00
#
_symmetry.space_group_name_H-M   'P 1'
#
loop_
_entity.id
_entity.type
_entity.pdbx_description
1 polymer ?
#
loop_
_entity_poly.entity_id
_entity_poly.type
_entity_poly.pdbx_seq_one_letter_code
_entity_poly.pdbx_strand_id
1 'polypeptide(L)'
;IRKIDSDIAVVIFTGFPSLETAVQSIKLDAVDYLKKPFNPDEFREVLDRVMKKKGLVRTPEENLHRFIGETIRGLRKGRSLTLKQMSRRTGLSVSLLSQIERAESSASISSLYKIASALDVHIADLFGDF
;
A
#
# COMPACT_ATOMS: atom_id res chain seq x y z
N ILE A 1 6.81 -1.94 26.30
CA ILE A 1 6.86 -2.19 24.83
C ILE A 1 7.33 -0.96 24.04
N ARG A 2 6.80 0.24 24.27
CA ARG A 2 7.26 1.47 23.55
C ARG A 2 8.73 1.87 23.76
N LYS A 3 9.35 1.43 24.85
CA LYS A 3 10.80 1.59 25.07
C LYS A 3 11.65 0.71 24.13
N ILE A 4 11.04 -0.29 23.50
CA ILE A 4 11.68 -1.26 22.60
C ILE A 4 11.37 -0.87 21.15
N ASP A 5 10.12 -0.53 20.85
CA ASP A 5 9.67 -0.10 19.53
C ASP A 5 8.61 0.99 19.67
N SER A 6 8.91 2.20 19.19
CA SER A 6 7.99 3.33 19.19
C SER A 6 6.98 3.26 18.04
N ASP A 7 7.25 2.46 17.00
CA ASP A 7 6.39 2.30 15.84
C ASP A 7 5.35 1.17 15.99
N ILE A 8 5.30 0.49 17.13
CA ILE A 8 4.22 -0.46 17.39
C ILE A 8 2.89 0.26 17.68
N ALA A 9 1.81 -0.18 17.04
CA ALA A 9 0.45 0.23 17.39
C ALA A 9 -0.04 -0.56 18.61
N VAL A 10 -0.54 0.15 19.64
CA VAL A 10 -1.08 -0.46 20.85
C VAL A 10 -2.55 -0.13 20.97
N VAL A 11 -3.39 -1.17 21.05
CA VAL A 11 -4.82 -1.06 21.34
C VAL A 11 -5.08 -1.71 22.70
N ILE A 12 -5.79 -1.02 23.59
CA ILE A 12 -6.14 -1.56 24.91
C ILE A 12 -7.51 -2.23 24.84
N PHE A 13 -7.62 -3.44 25.36
CA PHE A 13 -8.90 -4.16 25.49
C PHE A 13 -9.23 -4.39 26.97
N THR A 14 -10.41 -3.97 27.45
CA THR A 14 -10.78 -4.14 28.86
C THR A 14 -12.21 -4.62 29.06
N GLY A 15 -12.45 -5.47 30.06
CA GLY A 15 -13.80 -5.82 30.52
C GLY A 15 -14.40 -4.82 31.51
N PHE A 16 -13.58 -3.92 32.07
CA PHE A 16 -13.97 -2.95 33.10
C PHE A 16 -13.52 -1.55 32.67
N PRO A 17 -14.25 -0.88 31.77
CA PRO A 17 -13.87 0.44 31.30
C PRO A 17 -14.12 1.51 32.37
N SER A 18 -13.19 2.44 32.51
CA SER A 18 -13.35 3.64 33.34
C SER A 18 -12.75 4.85 32.66
N LEU A 19 -13.20 6.06 33.02
CA LEU A 19 -12.62 7.30 32.52
C LEU A 19 -11.12 7.38 32.82
N GLU A 20 -10.72 6.93 34.01
CA GLU A 20 -9.33 6.92 34.46
C GLU A 20 -8.45 6.05 33.57
N THR A 21 -8.89 4.81 33.29
CA THR A 21 -8.12 3.87 32.45
C THR A 21 -8.08 4.30 30.99
N ALA A 22 -9.15 4.93 30.47
CA ALA A 22 -9.18 5.52 29.13
C ALA A 22 -8.24 6.74 29.01
N VAL A 23 -8.18 7.60 30.03
CA VAL A 23 -7.24 8.73 30.04
C VAL A 23 -5.80 8.25 30.14
N GLN A 24 -5.54 7.23 30.97
CA GLN A 24 -4.21 6.62 31.07
C GLN A 24 -3.76 5.98 29.76
N SER A 25 -4.65 5.34 29.00
CA SER A 25 -4.30 4.74 27.71
C SER A 25 -3.85 5.79 26.70
N ILE A 26 -4.53 6.94 26.64
CA ILE A 26 -4.15 8.07 25.79
C ILE A 26 -2.78 8.63 26.20
N LYS A 27 -2.50 8.77 27.50
CA LYS A 27 -1.19 9.20 28.00
C LYS A 27 -0.05 8.25 27.62
N LEU A 28 -0.36 6.96 27.44
CA LEU A 28 0.58 5.95 26.95
C LEU A 28 0.60 5.83 25.41
N ASP A 29 0.04 6.82 24.70
CA ASP A 29 -0.09 6.90 23.24
C ASP A 29 -0.78 5.66 22.63
N ALA A 30 -1.64 4.97 23.40
CA ALA A 30 -2.47 3.92 22.85
C ALA A 30 -3.26 4.49 21.67
N VAL A 31 -3.27 3.75 20.56
CA VAL A 31 -3.95 4.16 19.34
C VAL A 31 -5.45 4.13 19.52
N ASP A 32 -5.93 3.17 20.31
CA ASP A 32 -7.36 3.01 20.60
C ASP A 32 -7.61 2.23 21.90
N TYR A 33 -8.87 2.24 22.34
CA TYR A 33 -9.37 1.61 23.55
C TYR A 33 -10.70 0.91 23.27
N LEU A 34 -10.75 -0.42 23.39
CA LEU A 34 -11.93 -1.24 23.09
C LEU A 34 -12.47 -1.95 24.35
N LYS A 35 -13.78 -1.85 24.58
CA LYS A 35 -14.45 -2.53 25.69
C LYS A 35 -14.80 -3.96 25.31
N LYS A 36 -14.63 -4.91 26.23
CA LYS A 36 -15.12 -6.29 26.13
C LYS A 36 -16.46 -6.43 26.88
N PRO A 37 -17.40 -7.27 26.37
CA PRO A 37 -17.36 -7.88 25.05
C PRO A 37 -17.55 -6.83 23.94
N PHE A 38 -16.92 -7.04 22.79
CA PHE A 38 -17.09 -6.23 21.58
C PHE A 38 -17.60 -7.12 20.44
N ASN A 39 -18.27 -6.51 19.47
CA ASN A 39 -18.63 -7.22 18.24
C ASN A 39 -17.51 -7.12 17.18
N PRO A 40 -17.52 -7.97 16.13
CA PRO A 40 -16.50 -7.93 15.08
C PRO A 40 -16.39 -6.58 14.35
N ASP A 41 -17.47 -5.80 14.25
CA ASP A 41 -17.47 -4.52 13.54
C ASP A 41 -16.77 -3.42 14.33
N GLU A 42 -17.02 -3.33 15.64
CA GLU A 42 -16.29 -2.43 16.54
C GLU A 42 -14.78 -2.72 16.52
N PHE A 43 -14.40 -3.99 16.44
CA PHE A 43 -13.00 -4.37 16.31
C PHE A 43 -12.39 -3.97 14.96
N ARG A 44 -13.13 -4.16 13.86
CA ARG A 44 -12.71 -3.72 12.51
C ARG A 44 -12.49 -2.21 12.46
N GLU A 45 -13.38 -1.42 13.06
CA GLU A 45 -13.22 0.03 13.10
C GLU A 45 -11.94 0.47 13.83
N VAL A 46 -11.62 -0.19 14.95
CA VAL A 46 -10.36 0.04 15.68
C VAL A 46 -9.16 -0.29 14.80
N LEU A 47 -9.19 -1.43 14.10
CA LEU A 47 -8.13 -1.81 13.18
C LEU A 47 -7.98 -0.80 12.04
N ASP A 48 -9.07 -0.33 11.44
CA ASP A 48 -9.03 0.67 10.38
C ASP A 48 -8.38 1.98 10.85
N ARG A 49 -8.70 2.43 12.08
CA ARG A 49 -8.04 3.60 12.69
C ARG A 49 -6.55 3.36 12.93
N VAL A 50 -6.17 2.17 13.41
CA VAL A 50 -4.77 1.78 13.59
C VAL A 50 -4.02 1.79 12.26
N MET A 51 -4.58 1.16 11.24
CA MET A 51 -3.97 1.07 9.92
C MET A 51 -3.80 2.46 9.30
N LYS A 52 -4.79 3.36 9.46
CA LYS A 52 -4.69 4.76 9.01
C LYS A 52 -3.61 5.53 9.77
N LYS A 53 -3.57 5.46 11.10
CA LYS A 53 -2.56 6.14 11.94
C LYS A 53 -1.14 5.65 11.63
N LYS A 54 -0.99 4.38 11.22
CA LYS A 54 0.28 3.78 10.83
C LYS A 54 0.66 3.95 9.36
N GLY A 55 -0.15 4.65 8.56
CA GLY A 55 0.11 4.78 7.12
C GLY A 55 0.11 3.42 6.39
N LEU A 56 -0.52 2.41 7.00
CA LEU A 56 -0.66 1.06 6.42
C LEU A 56 -1.88 0.97 5.51
N VAL A 57 -2.83 1.92 5.63
CA VAL A 57 -3.87 2.12 4.63
C VAL A 57 -3.27 2.87 3.47
N ARG A 58 -3.28 2.22 2.32
CA ARG A 58 -2.85 2.82 1.07
C ARG A 58 -3.97 3.63 0.47
N THR A 59 -3.63 4.77 -0.12
CA THR A 59 -4.60 5.57 -0.85
C THR A 59 -5.10 4.82 -2.09
N PRO A 60 -6.29 5.15 -2.63
CA PRO A 60 -6.74 4.60 -3.91
C PRO A 60 -5.71 4.78 -5.03
N GLU A 61 -5.02 5.92 -5.05
CA GLU A 61 -3.96 6.23 -6.00
C GLU A 61 -2.73 5.30 -5.84
N GLU A 62 -2.28 5.05 -4.60
CA GLU A 62 -1.19 4.10 -4.34
C GLU A 62 -1.55 2.66 -4.72
N ASN A 63 -2.81 2.28 -4.55
CA ASN A 63 -3.30 0.98 -4.98
C ASN A 63 -3.33 0.87 -6.51
N LEU A 64 -3.78 1.92 -7.20
CA LEU A 64 -3.74 2.00 -8.66
C LEU A 64 -2.31 1.90 -9.20
N HIS A 65 -1.37 2.66 -8.63
CA HIS A 65 0.04 2.59 -9.04
C HIS A 65 0.64 1.20 -8.82
N ARG A 66 0.31 0.53 -7.71
CA ARG A 66 0.73 -0.86 -7.50
C ARG A 66 0.15 -1.80 -8.54
N PHE A 67 -1.15 -1.71 -8.79
CA PHE A 67 -1.82 -2.55 -9.77
C PHE A 67 -1.17 -2.41 -11.16
N ILE A 68 -0.95 -1.18 -11.61
CA ILE A 68 -0.27 -0.89 -12.88
C ILE A 68 1.16 -1.46 -12.89
N GLY A 69 1.93 -1.21 -11.83
CA GLY A 69 3.31 -1.69 -11.72
C GLY A 69 3.41 -3.22 -11.76
N GLU A 70 2.52 -3.91 -11.05
CA GLU A 70 2.41 -5.37 -11.03
C GLU A 70 2.00 -5.92 -12.39
N THR A 71 1.02 -5.30 -13.05
CA THR A 71 0.55 -5.66 -14.39
C THR A 71 1.67 -5.53 -15.42
N ILE A 72 2.38 -4.39 -15.43
CA ILE A 72 3.55 -4.18 -16.31
C ILE A 72 4.62 -5.25 -16.06
N ARG A 73 4.93 -5.53 -14.79
CA ARG A 73 5.93 -6.54 -14.41
C ARG A 73 5.51 -7.94 -14.87
N GLY A 74 4.23 -8.28 -14.70
CA GLY A 74 3.62 -9.53 -15.13
C GLY A 74 3.73 -9.72 -16.64
N LEU A 75 3.24 -8.75 -17.43
CA LEU A 75 3.32 -8.76 -18.88
C LEU A 75 4.76 -8.85 -19.39
N ARG A 76 5.68 -8.06 -18.82
CA ARG A 76 7.10 -8.09 -19.19
C ARG A 76 7.73 -9.47 -18.94
N LYS A 77 7.48 -10.05 -17.77
CA LYS A 77 8.00 -11.39 -17.42
C LYS A 77 7.33 -12.49 -18.24
N GLY A 78 6.04 -12.40 -18.54
CA GLY A 78 5.33 -13.33 -19.41
C GLY A 78 5.89 -13.37 -20.83
N ARG A 79 6.50 -12.27 -21.28
CA ARG A 79 7.24 -12.18 -22.56
C ARG A 79 8.75 -12.47 -22.41
N SER A 80 9.20 -12.98 -21.26
CA SER A 80 10.61 -13.30 -20.97
C SER A 80 11.59 -12.12 -21.16
N LEU A 81 11.13 -10.89 -20.97
CA LEU A 81 11.95 -9.69 -21.13
C LEU A 81 12.61 -9.30 -19.81
N THR A 82 13.90 -8.98 -19.84
CA THR A 82 14.60 -8.30 -18.74
C THR A 82 14.28 -6.81 -18.70
N LEU A 83 14.50 -6.14 -17.56
CA LEU A 83 14.40 -4.68 -17.47
C LEU A 83 15.34 -3.98 -18.47
N LYS A 84 16.53 -4.55 -18.72
CA LYS A 84 17.50 -4.00 -19.69
C LYS A 84 17.00 -4.09 -21.13
N GLN A 85 16.34 -5.19 -21.50
CA GLN A 85 15.67 -5.31 -22.80
C GLN A 85 14.48 -4.36 -22.90
N MET A 86 13.67 -4.25 -21.83
CA MET A 86 12.53 -3.35 -21.81
C MET A 86 12.95 -1.87 -21.95
N SER A 87 14.05 -1.49 -21.29
CA SER A 87 14.68 -0.18 -21.44
C SER A 87 15.05 0.12 -22.89
N ARG A 88 15.65 -0.84 -23.61
CA ARG A 88 15.98 -0.68 -25.03
C ARG A 88 14.75 -0.52 -25.92
N ARG A 89 13.64 -1.21 -25.61
CA ARG A 89 12.39 -1.14 -26.39
C ARG A 89 11.59 0.15 -26.15
N THR A 90 11.60 0.65 -24.92
CA THR A 90 10.83 1.84 -24.52
C THR A 90 11.60 3.15 -24.61
N GLY A 91 12.94 3.08 -24.61
CA GLY A 91 13.80 4.26 -24.42
C GLY A 91 13.80 4.82 -22.99
N LEU A 92 13.13 4.15 -22.04
CA LEU A 92 13.12 4.54 -20.62
C LEU A 92 14.33 3.93 -19.90
N SER A 93 14.81 4.59 -18.84
CA SER A 93 15.92 4.05 -18.05
C SER A 93 15.49 2.79 -17.28
N VAL A 94 16.43 1.88 -17.04
CA VAL A 94 16.20 0.68 -16.22
C VAL A 94 15.72 1.06 -14.81
N SER A 95 16.27 2.15 -14.25
CA SER A 95 15.87 2.66 -12.94
C SER A 95 14.40 3.08 -12.93
N LEU A 96 13.97 3.87 -13.92
CA LEU A 96 12.59 4.33 -14.01
C LEU A 96 11.61 3.16 -14.19
N LEU A 97 11.93 2.20 -15.06
CA LEU A 97 11.12 0.99 -15.23
C LEU A 97 11.03 0.19 -13.92
N SER A 98 12.14 0.06 -13.19
CA SER A 98 12.17 -0.62 -11.88
C SER A 98 11.34 0.11 -10.81
N GLN A 99 11.35 1.45 -10.80
CA GLN A 99 10.54 2.24 -9.88
C GLN A 99 9.05 2.12 -10.18
N ILE A 100 8.67 2.16 -11.47
CA ILE A 100 7.28 1.98 -11.92
C ILE A 100 6.77 0.58 -11.54
N GLU A 101 7.53 -0.48 -11.84
CA GLU A 101 7.12 -1.87 -11.51
C GLU A 101 7.03 -2.15 -10.00
N ARG A 102 7.65 -1.32 -9.16
CA ARG A 102 7.58 -1.41 -7.70
C ARG A 102 6.61 -0.39 -7.09
N ALA A 103 5.95 0.41 -7.92
CA ALA A 103 5.05 1.50 -7.51
C ALA A 103 5.69 2.51 -6.55
N GLU A 104 6.98 2.79 -6.75
CA GLU A 104 7.70 3.83 -6.00
C GLU A 104 7.56 5.22 -6.65
N SER A 105 7.08 5.29 -7.89
CA SER A 105 6.81 6.54 -8.58
C SER A 105 5.60 6.44 -9.51
N SER A 106 4.89 7.55 -9.67
CA SER A 106 3.83 7.67 -10.67
C SER A 106 4.47 7.70 -12.07
N ALA A 107 4.01 6.81 -12.94
CA ALA A 107 4.40 6.85 -14.34
C ALA A 107 3.63 7.97 -15.05
N SER A 108 4.30 8.79 -15.86
CA SER A 108 3.61 9.70 -16.76
C SER A 108 2.83 8.91 -17.82
N ILE A 109 1.77 9.51 -18.37
CA ILE A 109 1.00 8.91 -19.49
C ILE A 109 1.93 8.57 -20.66
N SER A 110 2.93 9.41 -20.95
CA SER A 110 3.93 9.15 -22.00
C SER A 110 4.74 7.88 -21.70
N SER A 111 5.17 7.68 -20.44
CA SER A 111 5.87 6.45 -20.03
C SER A 111 4.97 5.22 -20.13
N LEU A 112 3.72 5.30 -19.66
CA LEU A 112 2.74 4.21 -19.77
C LEU A 112 2.49 3.83 -21.24
N TYR A 113 2.32 4.83 -22.12
CA TYR A 113 2.14 4.60 -23.55
C TYR A 113 3.35 3.90 -24.19
N LYS A 114 4.57 4.33 -23.87
CA LYS A 114 5.81 3.68 -24.34
C LYS A 114 5.90 2.23 -23.85
N ILE A 115 5.55 1.99 -22.59
CA ILE A 115 5.55 0.65 -21.99
C ILE A 115 4.52 -0.25 -22.67
N ALA A 116 3.27 0.20 -22.82
CA ALA A 116 2.21 -0.53 -23.50
C ALA A 116 2.60 -0.88 -24.94
N SER A 117 3.12 0.10 -25.69
CA SER A 117 3.59 -0.10 -27.07
C SER A 117 4.73 -1.12 -27.15
N ALA A 118 5.70 -1.06 -26.23
CA ALA A 118 6.81 -2.01 -26.19
C ALA A 118 6.40 -3.42 -25.71
N LEU A 119 5.29 -3.52 -24.96
CA LEU A 119 4.68 -4.79 -24.56
C LEU A 119 3.65 -5.28 -25.57
N ASP A 120 3.35 -4.54 -26.64
CA ASP A 120 2.34 -4.91 -27.65
C ASP A 120 0.98 -5.21 -27.01
N VAL A 121 0.49 -4.26 -26.20
CA VAL A 121 -0.81 -4.27 -25.51
C VAL A 121 -1.44 -2.88 -25.61
N HIS A 122 -2.76 -2.79 -25.38
CA HIS A 122 -3.41 -1.50 -25.23
C HIS A 122 -3.04 -0.86 -23.89
N ILE A 123 -2.98 0.47 -23.83
CA ILE A 123 -2.67 1.18 -22.57
C ILE A 123 -3.70 0.86 -21.48
N ALA A 124 -4.96 0.61 -21.86
CA ALA A 124 -6.03 0.19 -20.94
C ALA A 124 -5.75 -1.16 -20.27
N ASP A 125 -5.03 -2.07 -20.95
CA ASP A 125 -4.69 -3.39 -20.39
C ASP A 125 -3.73 -3.26 -19.19
N LEU A 126 -3.02 -2.13 -19.04
CA LEU A 126 -2.20 -1.85 -17.87
C LEU A 126 -3.03 -1.55 -16.62
N PHE A 127 -4.30 -1.15 -16.79
CA PHE A 127 -5.24 -0.82 -15.73
C PHE A 127 -6.15 -2.01 -15.37
N GLY A 128 -6.30 -2.99 -16.27
CA GLY A 128 -7.05 -4.22 -16.01
C GLY A 128 -8.47 -3.95 -15.49
N ASP A 129 -8.90 -4.75 -14.52
CA ASP A 129 -10.21 -4.63 -13.84
C ASP A 129 -10.17 -3.76 -12.57
N PHE A 130 -9.13 -2.93 -12.40
CA PHE A 130 -9.05 -2.00 -11.26
C PHE A 130 -10.10 -0.89 -11.36
#